data_AF-A0A1G8M9X0-F1
#
_entry.id   AF-A0A1G8M9X0-F1
#
_cell.length_a   1.000
_cell.length_b   1.000
_cell.length_c   1.000
_cell.angle_alpha   90.00
_cell.angle_beta   90.00
_cell.angle_gamma   90.00
#
_symmetry.space_group_name_H-M   'P 1'
#
loop_
_entity.id
_entity.type
_entity.pdbx_description
1 polymer ?
#
loop_
_entity_poly.entity_id
_entity_poly.type
_entity_poly.pdbx_seq_one_letter_code
_entity_poly.pdbx_strand_id
1 'polypeptide(L)'
;MRTTVEAFFRQQPEWVYFITGLIIVIGLVTIFILIGRAAMKYTEKIDKELGFQKIQRELHDTKYQAAIHQDISLQTIHALRNAERFLEQLQQARRFSVQAEENLQTYENLMIRVVHALSSDIKFQPGEQHRSAVWIEEAEQLVYFTGSNAFDDRDGNQILPMNDTIAGRCFRKKETQLVPDVSADVDGSPSQNGYGALLCIPLSEWGVLTVDAHHAFQEEVLYICRLYARVIDLAFFEYSQIIDDGYIAQQF
;
A
#
# COMPACT_ATOMS: atom_id res chain seq x y z
N MET A 1 -14.95 -80.51 -21.48
CA MET A 1 -14.98 -79.74 -20.21
C MET A 1 -16.28 -78.96 -20.00
N ARG A 2 -16.99 -78.49 -21.05
CA ARG A 2 -18.35 -77.91 -20.92
C ARG A 2 -19.44 -78.93 -20.54
N THR A 3 -19.38 -80.15 -21.09
CA THR A 3 -20.43 -81.17 -20.92
C THR A 3 -20.45 -81.87 -19.55
N THR A 4 -19.33 -81.90 -18.82
CA THR A 4 -19.24 -82.52 -17.49
C THR A 4 -19.78 -81.61 -16.39
N VAL A 5 -19.76 -80.29 -16.59
CA VAL A 5 -20.30 -79.32 -15.64
C VAL A 5 -21.84 -79.31 -15.71
N GLU A 6 -22.41 -79.39 -16.92
CA GLU A 6 -23.87 -79.39 -17.12
C GLU A 6 -24.56 -80.66 -16.55
N ALA A 7 -23.91 -81.82 -16.63
CA ALA A 7 -24.44 -83.06 -16.05
C ALA A 7 -24.46 -83.04 -14.52
N PHE A 8 -23.47 -82.38 -13.89
CA PHE A 8 -23.36 -82.26 -12.44
C PHE A 8 -24.42 -81.33 -11.85
N PHE A 9 -24.79 -80.26 -12.56
CA PHE A 9 -25.84 -79.32 -12.13
C PHE A 9 -27.26 -79.87 -12.25
N ARG A 10 -27.52 -80.82 -13.16
CA ARG A 10 -28.84 -81.44 -13.36
C ARG A 10 -29.27 -82.45 -12.30
N GLN A 11 -28.33 -82.97 -11.49
CA GLN A 11 -28.60 -83.94 -10.42
C GLN A 11 -28.47 -83.37 -9.01
N GLN A 12 -28.44 -82.03 -8.86
CA GLN A 12 -28.36 -81.44 -7.53
C GLN A 12 -29.73 -81.43 -6.84
N PRO A 13 -29.84 -81.96 -5.62
CA PRO A 13 -31.08 -81.91 -4.85
C PRO A 13 -31.47 -80.46 -4.51
N GLU A 14 -32.77 -80.17 -4.48
CA GLU A 14 -33.33 -78.81 -4.39
C GLU A 14 -32.81 -77.97 -3.21
N TRP A 15 -32.40 -78.62 -2.11
CA TRP A 15 -31.82 -77.95 -0.94
C TRP A 15 -30.50 -77.22 -1.23
N VAL A 16 -29.73 -77.65 -2.25
CA VAL A 16 -28.45 -77.02 -2.63
C VAL A 16 -28.70 -75.65 -3.25
N TYR A 17 -29.75 -75.49 -4.05
CA TYR A 17 -30.15 -74.19 -4.61
C TYR A 17 -30.58 -73.20 -3.51
N PHE A 18 -31.26 -73.69 -2.47
CA PHE A 18 -31.63 -72.87 -1.33
C PHE A 18 -30.41 -72.39 -0.53
N ILE A 19 -29.45 -73.30 -0.25
CA ILE A 19 -28.23 -72.96 0.50
C ILE A 19 -27.31 -72.02 -0.29
N THR A 20 -27.12 -72.26 -1.58
CA THR A 20 -26.30 -71.37 -2.44
C THR A 20 -26.92 -69.98 -2.57
N GLY A 21 -28.25 -69.89 -2.71
CA GLY A 21 -28.97 -68.61 -2.66
C GLY A 21 -28.78 -67.88 -1.33
N LEU A 22 -28.90 -68.58 -0.20
CA LEU A 22 -28.69 -68.01 1.13
C LEU A 22 -27.26 -67.45 1.30
N ILE A 23 -26.25 -68.20 0.85
CA ILE A 23 -24.84 -67.78 0.92
C ILE A 23 -24.61 -66.52 0.06
N ILE A 24 -25.20 -66.46 -1.13
CA ILE A 24 -25.08 -65.29 -2.02
C ILE A 24 -25.72 -64.07 -1.36
N VAL A 25 -26.90 -64.22 -0.75
CA VAL A 25 -27.59 -63.10 -0.06
C VAL A 25 -26.76 -62.61 1.14
N ILE A 26 -26.22 -63.51 1.96
CA ILE A 26 -25.35 -63.14 3.09
C ILE A 26 -24.07 -62.47 2.59
N GLY A 27 -23.48 -62.97 1.50
CA GLY A 27 -22.34 -62.35 0.83
C GLY A 27 -22.64 -60.93 0.34
N LEU A 28 -23.81 -60.72 -0.27
CA LEU A 28 -24.25 -59.40 -0.72
C LEU A 28 -24.46 -58.42 0.43
N VAL A 29 -25.10 -58.86 1.51
CA VAL A 29 -25.34 -58.03 2.70
C VAL A 29 -24.02 -57.64 3.37
N THR A 30 -23.10 -58.58 3.51
CA THR A 30 -21.78 -58.30 4.10
C THR A 30 -20.95 -57.34 3.25
N ILE A 31 -20.96 -57.50 1.92
CA ILE A 31 -20.32 -56.55 1.00
C ILE A 31 -20.94 -55.16 1.15
N PHE A 32 -22.28 -55.05 1.23
CA PHE A 32 -22.96 -53.77 1.37
C PHE A 32 -22.58 -53.05 2.67
N ILE A 33 -22.51 -53.80 3.79
CA ILE A 33 -22.06 -53.26 5.08
C ILE A 33 -20.62 -52.78 5.01
N LEU A 34 -19.72 -53.52 4.34
CA LEU A 34 -18.32 -53.12 4.20
C LEU A 34 -18.16 -51.86 3.35
N ILE A 35 -18.89 -51.75 2.23
CA ILE A 35 -18.89 -50.56 1.37
C ILE A 35 -19.41 -49.35 2.15
N GLY A 36 -20.49 -49.50 2.92
CA GLY A 36 -21.03 -48.42 3.74
C GLY A 36 -20.04 -47.92 4.80
N ARG A 37 -19.32 -48.84 5.47
CA ARG A 37 -18.28 -48.45 6.45
C ARG A 37 -17.08 -47.80 5.79
N ALA A 38 -16.65 -48.29 4.62
CA ALA A 38 -15.57 -47.69 3.85
C ALA A 38 -15.95 -46.26 3.43
N ALA A 39 -17.14 -46.07 2.87
CA ALA A 39 -17.65 -44.77 2.44
C ALA A 39 -17.65 -43.74 3.59
N MET A 40 -18.21 -44.09 4.76
CA MET A 40 -18.19 -43.18 5.93
C MET A 40 -16.78 -42.78 6.35
N LYS A 41 -15.83 -43.73 6.37
CA LYS A 41 -14.43 -43.46 6.72
C LYS A 41 -13.72 -42.61 5.65
N TYR A 42 -14.08 -42.76 4.38
CA TYR A 42 -13.57 -41.91 3.30
C TYR A 42 -14.12 -40.49 3.39
N THR A 43 -15.42 -40.31 3.63
CA THR A 43 -16.04 -38.98 3.81
C THR A 43 -15.41 -38.23 4.98
N GLU A 44 -15.22 -38.89 6.13
CA GLU A 44 -14.59 -38.25 7.30
C GLU A 44 -13.14 -37.81 7.03
N LYS A 45 -12.39 -38.57 6.23
CA LYS A 45 -11.03 -38.19 5.83
C LYS A 45 -11.01 -37.00 4.87
N ILE A 46 -11.92 -37.00 3.89
CA ILE A 46 -12.03 -35.91 2.91
C ILE A 46 -12.43 -34.61 3.61
N ASP A 47 -13.39 -34.66 4.54
CA ASP A 47 -13.80 -33.49 5.32
C ASP A 47 -12.64 -32.93 6.16
N LYS A 48 -11.83 -33.80 6.77
CA LYS A 48 -10.62 -33.38 7.51
C LYS A 48 -9.58 -32.75 6.59
N GLU A 49 -9.36 -33.29 5.40
CA GLU A 49 -8.39 -32.76 4.44
C GLU A 49 -8.84 -31.40 3.89
N LEU A 50 -10.12 -31.26 3.53
CA LEU A 50 -10.72 -29.99 3.11
C LEU A 50 -10.66 -28.95 4.25
N GLY A 51 -10.94 -29.36 5.49
CA GLY A 51 -10.80 -28.51 6.66
C GLY A 51 -9.36 -28.06 6.88
N PHE A 52 -8.39 -28.95 6.72
CA PHE A 52 -6.97 -28.63 6.84
C PHE A 52 -6.51 -27.65 5.74
N GLN A 53 -6.92 -27.86 4.50
CA GLN A 53 -6.62 -26.92 3.41
C GLN A 53 -7.22 -25.54 3.66
N LYS A 54 -8.45 -25.48 4.17
CA LYS A 54 -9.09 -24.21 4.54
C LYS A 54 -8.30 -23.50 5.65
N ILE A 55 -7.93 -24.21 6.72
CA ILE A 55 -7.12 -23.66 7.82
C ILE A 55 -5.76 -23.19 7.31
N GLN A 56 -5.11 -23.92 6.40
CA GLN A 56 -3.84 -23.50 5.82
C GLN A 56 -3.96 -22.22 5.00
N ARG A 57 -5.02 -22.08 4.20
CA ARG A 57 -5.30 -20.85 3.44
C ARG A 57 -5.57 -19.69 4.39
N GLU A 58 -6.48 -19.86 5.35
CA GLU A 58 -6.79 -18.82 6.35
C GLU A 58 -5.55 -18.41 7.16
N LEU A 59 -4.68 -19.36 7.52
CA LEU A 59 -3.42 -19.07 8.21
C LEU A 59 -2.44 -18.32 7.31
N HIS A 60 -2.35 -18.68 6.03
CA HIS A 60 -1.51 -17.97 5.06
C HIS A 60 -2.00 -16.53 4.87
N ASP A 61 -3.31 -16.35 4.65
CA ASP A 61 -3.93 -15.05 4.48
C ASP A 61 -3.77 -14.19 5.75
N THR A 62 -3.99 -14.78 6.93
CA THR A 62 -3.79 -14.08 8.21
C THR A 62 -2.34 -13.66 8.41
N LYS A 63 -1.37 -14.53 8.08
CA LYS A 63 0.06 -14.18 8.16
C LYS A 63 0.43 -13.07 7.17
N TYR A 64 -0.13 -13.11 5.97
CA TYR A 64 0.08 -12.08 4.96
C TYR A 64 -0.45 -10.72 5.44
N GLN A 65 -1.68 -10.67 5.95
CA GLN A 65 -2.25 -9.45 6.52
C GLN A 65 -1.45 -8.95 7.74
N ALA A 66 -1.03 -9.85 8.62
CA ALA A 66 -0.19 -9.50 9.76
C ALA A 66 1.15 -8.88 9.33
N ALA A 67 1.77 -9.39 8.26
CA ALA A 67 3.00 -8.82 7.71
C ALA A 67 2.78 -7.40 7.17
N ILE A 68 1.71 -7.18 6.40
CA ILE A 68 1.34 -5.84 5.91
C ILE A 68 1.13 -4.87 7.08
N HIS A 69 0.34 -5.26 8.08
CA HIS A 69 0.09 -4.40 9.24
C HIS A 69 1.36 -4.11 10.04
N GLN A 70 2.29 -5.07 10.14
CA GLN A 70 3.58 -4.87 10.77
C GLN A 70 4.42 -3.84 10.00
N ASP A 71 4.44 -3.93 8.67
CA ASP A 71 5.19 -2.99 7.82
C ASP A 71 4.62 -1.57 7.92
N ILE A 72 3.29 -1.42 7.87
CA ILE A 72 2.61 -0.13 8.06
C ILE A 72 2.91 0.47 9.44
N SER A 73 2.89 -0.37 10.49
CA SER A 73 3.20 0.06 11.86
C SER A 73 4.63 0.56 11.97
N LEU A 74 5.59 -0.15 11.38
CA LEU A 74 6.99 0.28 11.35
C LEU A 74 7.16 1.60 10.60
N GLN A 75 6.58 1.74 9.41
CA GLN A 75 6.61 2.99 8.64
C GLN A 75 6.03 4.15 9.44
N THR A 76 4.90 3.94 10.10
CA THR A 76 4.26 4.97 10.94
C THR A 76 5.14 5.37 12.13
N ILE A 77 5.77 4.40 12.81
CA ILE A 77 6.70 4.68 13.93
C ILE A 77 7.92 5.48 13.44
N HIS A 78 8.49 5.10 12.30
CA HIS A 78 9.60 5.83 11.69
C HIS A 78 9.20 7.26 11.32
N ALA A 79 8.06 7.41 10.64
CA ALA A 79 7.52 8.71 10.26
C ALA A 79 7.28 9.61 11.47
N LEU A 80 6.72 9.08 12.56
CA LEU A 80 6.46 9.83 13.80
C LEU A 80 7.76 10.29 14.47
N ARG A 81 8.77 9.42 14.59
CA ARG A 81 10.07 9.78 15.16
C ARG A 81 10.78 10.87 14.36
N ASN A 82 10.71 10.77 13.03
CA ASN A 82 11.27 11.78 12.15
C ASN A 82 10.49 13.10 12.25
N ALA A 83 9.17 13.06 12.31
CA ALA A 83 8.33 14.24 12.50
C ALA A 83 8.64 14.95 13.84
N GLU A 84 8.78 14.20 14.94
CA GLU A 84 9.21 14.73 16.24
C GLU A 84 10.55 15.46 16.11
N ARG A 85 11.54 14.83 15.50
CA ARG A 85 12.85 15.45 15.25
C ARG A 85 12.76 16.72 14.39
N PHE A 86 11.90 16.75 13.38
CA PHE A 86 11.72 17.94 12.55
C PHE A 86 11.05 19.08 13.33
N LEU A 87 10.06 18.77 14.17
CA LEU A 87 9.43 19.75 15.05
C LEU A 87 10.40 20.30 16.09
N GLU A 88 11.24 19.46 16.68
CA GLU A 88 12.32 19.90 17.58
C GLU A 88 13.29 20.87 16.88
N GLN A 89 13.66 20.57 15.63
CA GLN A 89 14.53 21.44 14.85
C GLN A 89 13.88 22.76 14.48
N LEU A 90 12.60 22.74 14.11
CA LEU A 90 11.80 23.94 13.86
C LEU A 90 11.72 24.81 15.13
N GLN A 91 11.46 24.19 16.28
CA GLN A 91 11.43 24.85 17.57
C GLN A 91 12.80 25.43 17.96
N GLN A 92 13.89 24.73 17.64
CA GLN A 92 15.25 25.20 17.89
C GLN A 92 15.59 26.40 16.99
N ALA A 93 15.29 26.32 15.69
CA ALA A 93 15.49 27.41 14.74
C ALA A 93 14.76 28.68 15.19
N ARG A 94 13.52 28.53 15.69
CA ARG A 94 12.73 29.63 16.24
C ARG A 94 13.32 30.28 17.50
N ARG A 95 14.01 29.50 18.34
CA ARG A 95 14.52 29.98 19.65
C ARG A 95 15.90 30.63 19.57
N PHE A 96 16.77 30.16 18.67
CA PHE A 96 18.17 30.54 18.62
C PHE A 96 18.49 31.46 17.42
N SER A 97 17.49 32.13 16.87
CA SER A 97 17.62 33.03 15.73
C SER A 97 18.51 34.24 16.06
N VAL A 98 19.79 34.20 15.68
CA VAL A 98 20.76 35.30 15.89
C VAL A 98 20.84 36.24 14.67
N GLN A 99 20.66 35.72 13.45
CA GLN A 99 20.69 36.49 12.20
C GLN A 99 19.65 35.99 11.19
N ALA A 100 18.96 36.90 10.50
CA ALA A 100 17.83 36.57 9.60
C ALA A 100 18.23 35.63 8.45
N GLU A 101 19.36 35.88 7.79
CA GLU A 101 19.82 35.10 6.63
C GLU A 101 20.18 33.65 7.00
N GLU A 102 20.85 33.43 8.14
CA GLU A 102 21.17 32.10 8.66
C GLU A 102 19.89 31.30 9.04
N ASN A 103 18.83 32.00 9.47
CA ASN A 103 17.56 31.37 9.78
C ASN A 103 16.81 30.93 8.52
N LEU A 104 16.79 31.75 7.47
CA LEU A 104 16.14 31.39 6.20
C LEU A 104 16.73 30.10 5.63
N GLN A 105 18.06 30.03 5.57
CA GLN A 105 18.77 28.81 5.14
C GLN A 105 18.45 27.60 6.03
N THR A 106 18.26 27.82 7.34
CA THR A 106 17.90 26.75 8.28
C THR A 106 16.51 26.17 7.98
N TYR A 107 15.52 27.02 7.71
CA TYR A 107 14.17 26.56 7.34
C TYR A 107 14.14 25.88 5.98
N GLU A 108 14.87 26.41 4.98
CA GLU A 108 15.01 25.76 3.67
C GLU A 108 15.62 24.36 3.81
N ASN A 109 16.73 24.25 4.54
CA ASN A 109 17.40 22.97 4.82
C ASN A 109 16.49 22.00 5.58
N LEU A 110 15.64 22.50 6.48
CA LEU A 110 14.64 21.69 7.17
C LEU A 110 13.64 21.12 6.15
N MET A 111 13.04 21.97 5.32
CA MET A 111 12.05 21.56 4.30
C MET A 111 12.63 20.54 3.32
N ILE A 112 13.83 20.77 2.79
CA ILE A 112 14.58 19.82 1.95
C ILE A 112 14.69 18.46 2.65
N ARG A 113 15.12 18.46 3.92
CA ARG A 113 15.26 17.21 4.70
C ARG A 113 13.93 16.51 4.97
N VAL A 114 12.84 17.24 5.18
CA VAL A 114 11.51 16.64 5.33
C VAL A 114 11.10 15.92 4.05
N VAL A 115 11.30 16.54 2.89
CA VAL A 115 10.97 15.95 1.58
C VAL A 115 11.82 14.70 1.29
N HIS A 116 13.12 14.73 1.58
CA HIS A 116 13.97 13.55 1.44
C HIS A 116 13.53 12.41 2.38
N ALA A 117 13.24 12.71 3.64
CA ALA A 117 12.79 11.69 4.59
C ALA A 117 11.44 11.09 4.18
N LEU A 118 10.52 11.90 3.66
CA LEU A 118 9.21 11.45 3.18
C LEU A 118 9.33 10.30 2.18
N SER A 119 10.16 10.49 1.15
CA SER A 119 10.40 9.47 0.12
C SER A 119 11.04 8.17 0.65
N SER A 120 11.69 8.24 1.80
CA SER A 120 12.38 7.10 2.43
C SER A 120 11.50 6.35 3.41
N ASP A 121 10.57 7.05 4.07
CA ASP A 121 9.69 6.50 5.11
C ASP A 121 8.45 5.82 4.53
N ILE A 122 8.03 6.24 3.33
CA ILE A 122 6.94 5.61 2.60
C ILE A 122 7.54 4.54 1.69
N LYS A 123 7.15 3.27 1.88
CA LYS A 123 7.58 2.17 0.99
C LYS A 123 6.47 1.15 0.85
N PHE A 124 6.06 0.84 -0.37
CA PHE A 124 5.13 -0.28 -0.61
C PHE A 124 5.86 -1.57 -0.93
N GLN A 125 6.94 -1.50 -1.73
CA GLN A 125 7.77 -2.65 -2.05
C GLN A 125 9.24 -2.44 -1.72
N PRO A 126 9.98 -3.51 -1.34
CA PRO A 126 11.42 -3.44 -1.17
C PRO A 126 12.10 -2.93 -2.45
N GLY A 127 12.83 -1.82 -2.33
CA GLY A 127 13.55 -1.20 -3.45
C GLY A 127 12.75 -0.17 -4.25
N GLU A 128 11.48 0.08 -3.91
CA GLU A 128 10.70 1.16 -4.53
C GLU A 128 11.24 2.53 -4.10
N GLN A 129 11.25 3.47 -5.05
CA GLN A 129 11.67 4.85 -4.82
C GLN A 129 10.54 5.79 -5.25
N HIS A 130 9.92 6.43 -4.25
CA HIS A 130 8.93 7.46 -4.49
C HIS A 130 9.62 8.80 -4.81
N ARG A 131 9.06 9.50 -5.78
CA ARG A 131 9.46 10.86 -6.09
C ARG A 131 8.60 11.78 -5.28
N SER A 132 9.22 12.61 -4.44
CA SER A 132 8.49 13.60 -3.67
C SER A 132 9.02 14.97 -4.06
N ALA A 133 8.16 15.96 -4.26
CA ALA A 133 8.60 17.31 -4.58
C ALA A 133 7.67 18.35 -3.95
N VAL A 134 8.25 19.47 -3.57
CA VAL A 134 7.52 20.67 -3.13
C VAL A 134 7.58 21.67 -4.26
N TRP A 135 6.41 22.21 -4.58
CA TRP A 135 6.21 23.24 -5.58
C TRP A 135 5.64 24.45 -4.88
N ILE A 136 6.22 25.62 -5.10
CA ILE A 136 5.76 26.89 -4.54
C ILE A 136 4.97 27.64 -5.61
N GLU A 137 3.92 28.34 -5.20
CA GLU A 137 3.19 29.23 -6.09
C GLU A 137 3.98 30.53 -6.30
N GLU A 138 4.30 30.81 -7.56
CA GLU A 138 4.88 32.09 -7.99
C GLU A 138 4.20 32.53 -9.29
N ALA A 139 3.60 33.72 -9.29
CA ALA A 139 3.00 34.34 -10.46
C ALA A 139 2.01 33.42 -11.24
N GLU A 140 1.10 32.77 -10.52
CA GLU A 140 0.10 31.82 -11.04
C GLU A 140 0.69 30.52 -11.61
N GLN A 141 1.93 30.19 -11.24
CA GLN A 141 2.61 28.96 -11.64
C GLN A 141 3.14 28.21 -10.42
N LEU A 142 3.28 26.88 -10.53
CA LEU A 142 3.90 26.06 -9.50
C LEU A 142 5.37 25.84 -9.86
N VAL A 143 6.27 26.54 -9.20
CA VAL A 143 7.72 26.48 -9.41
C VAL A 143 8.32 25.44 -8.47
N TYR A 144 9.20 24.60 -9.02
CA TYR A 144 9.90 23.60 -8.23
C TYR A 144 10.78 24.25 -7.16
N PHE A 145 10.64 23.81 -5.91
CA PHE A 145 11.43 24.28 -4.79
C PHE A 145 12.45 23.23 -4.32
N THR A 146 11.99 22.01 -4.05
CA THR A 146 12.87 20.91 -3.65
C THR A 146 12.23 19.56 -3.90
N GLY A 147 13.04 18.51 -3.99
CA GLY A 147 12.62 17.17 -4.33
C GLY A 147 13.46 16.09 -3.67
N SER A 148 12.92 14.88 -3.62
CA SER A 148 13.63 13.71 -3.14
C SER A 148 14.77 13.32 -4.09
N ASN A 149 15.68 12.45 -3.65
CA ASN A 149 16.80 11.99 -4.47
C ASN A 149 16.36 11.27 -5.76
N ALA A 150 15.13 10.74 -5.78
CA ALA A 150 14.56 10.08 -6.95
C ALA A 150 13.97 11.08 -7.96
N PHE A 151 13.78 12.34 -7.55
CA PHE A 151 13.36 13.42 -8.41
C PHE A 151 14.58 13.92 -9.20
N ASP A 152 14.52 13.80 -10.52
CA ASP A 152 15.61 14.23 -11.40
C ASP A 152 15.49 15.74 -11.62
N ASP A 153 16.27 16.52 -10.89
CA ASP A 153 16.28 17.99 -10.92
C ASP A 153 17.41 18.55 -11.80
N ARG A 154 17.73 17.88 -12.90
CA ARG A 154 18.88 18.27 -13.74
C ARG A 154 18.81 19.68 -14.32
N ASP A 155 17.63 20.30 -14.35
CA ASP A 155 17.42 21.62 -14.97
C ASP A 155 17.01 22.73 -13.99
N GLY A 156 16.71 22.45 -12.70
CA GLY A 156 16.47 23.45 -11.65
C GLY A 156 15.27 24.40 -11.82
N ASN A 157 14.68 24.48 -13.02
CA ASN A 157 13.63 25.42 -13.41
C ASN A 157 12.36 24.69 -13.88
N GLN A 158 11.97 23.63 -13.18
CA GLN A 158 10.74 22.91 -13.50
C GLN A 158 9.53 23.73 -13.05
N ILE A 159 8.59 23.91 -13.95
CA ILE A 159 7.36 24.68 -13.71
C ILE A 159 6.18 23.79 -14.08
N LEU A 160 5.20 23.70 -13.18
CA LEU A 160 3.91 23.07 -13.44
C LEU A 160 2.86 24.14 -13.70
N PRO A 161 2.13 24.05 -14.83
CA PRO A 161 0.98 24.91 -15.08
C PRO A 161 -0.07 24.72 -13.97
N MET A 162 -0.54 25.83 -13.41
CA MET A 162 -1.56 25.79 -12.37
C MET A 162 -2.85 25.16 -12.91
N ASN A 163 -3.35 25.56 -14.09
CA ASN A 163 -4.68 25.16 -14.54
C ASN A 163 -4.78 23.73 -15.08
N ASP A 164 -3.68 23.18 -15.60
CA ASP A 164 -3.70 21.98 -16.44
C ASP A 164 -3.02 20.77 -15.78
N THR A 165 -2.84 20.80 -14.46
CA THR A 165 -2.18 19.71 -13.71
C THR A 165 -2.97 19.31 -12.48
N ILE A 166 -2.86 18.03 -12.08
CA ILE A 166 -3.41 17.52 -10.82
C ILE A 166 -2.87 18.31 -9.62
N ALA A 167 -1.58 18.66 -9.63
CA ALA A 167 -0.95 19.48 -8.60
C ALA A 167 -1.58 20.88 -8.53
N GLY A 168 -1.75 21.55 -9.67
CA GLY A 168 -2.40 22.84 -9.68
C GLY A 168 -3.89 22.77 -9.31
N ARG A 169 -4.60 21.70 -9.66
CA ARG A 169 -5.97 21.43 -9.17
C ARG A 169 -6.00 21.28 -7.66
N CYS A 170 -5.03 20.56 -7.09
CA CYS A 170 -4.84 20.44 -5.65
C CYS A 170 -4.65 21.80 -4.97
N PHE A 171 -3.82 22.67 -5.55
CA PHE A 171 -3.61 24.02 -5.06
C PHE A 171 -4.89 24.87 -5.11
N ARG A 172 -5.55 24.95 -6.27
CA ARG A 172 -6.74 25.79 -6.46
C ARG A 172 -7.89 25.38 -5.54
N LYS A 173 -8.10 24.08 -5.36
CA LYS A 173 -9.18 23.56 -4.49
C LYS A 173 -8.81 23.55 -3.02
N LYS A 174 -7.52 23.65 -2.67
CA LYS A 174 -6.99 23.44 -1.31
C LYS A 174 -7.42 22.08 -0.72
N GLU A 175 -7.53 21.08 -1.59
CA GLU A 175 -7.99 19.73 -1.25
C GLU A 175 -6.94 18.70 -1.68
N THR A 176 -6.65 17.74 -0.80
CA THR A 176 -5.76 16.62 -1.10
C THR A 176 -6.28 15.80 -2.28
N GLN A 177 -5.45 15.59 -3.30
CA GLN A 177 -5.81 14.79 -4.48
C GLN A 177 -5.07 13.45 -4.40
N LEU A 178 -5.80 12.36 -4.20
CA LEU A 178 -5.26 11.00 -4.27
C LEU A 178 -5.69 10.38 -5.59
N VAL A 179 -4.75 10.23 -6.52
CA VAL A 179 -5.00 9.72 -7.87
C VAL A 179 -4.32 8.37 -8.01
N PRO A 180 -5.08 7.25 -7.95
CA PRO A 180 -4.51 5.90 -8.04
C PRO A 180 -4.03 5.53 -9.45
N ASP A 181 -4.58 6.18 -10.48
CA ASP A 181 -4.18 6.03 -11.88
C ASP A 181 -4.19 7.40 -12.58
N VAL A 182 -3.00 7.94 -12.82
CA VAL A 182 -2.79 9.23 -13.49
C VAL A 182 -3.27 9.19 -14.94
N SER A 183 -3.20 8.03 -15.62
CA SER A 183 -3.62 7.93 -17.02
C SER A 183 -5.14 8.03 -17.20
N ALA A 184 -5.90 7.76 -16.13
CA ALA A 184 -7.35 7.85 -16.10
C ALA A 184 -7.86 9.23 -15.65
N ASP A 185 -6.99 10.12 -15.15
CA ASP A 185 -7.37 11.45 -14.68
C ASP A 185 -7.36 12.48 -15.81
N VAL A 186 -8.35 13.40 -15.80
CA VAL A 186 -8.50 14.44 -16.82
C VAL A 186 -7.34 15.44 -16.87
N ASP A 187 -6.74 15.75 -15.72
CA ASP A 187 -5.58 16.63 -15.62
C ASP A 187 -4.27 15.81 -15.51
N GLY A 188 -4.37 14.51 -15.74
CA GLY A 188 -3.28 13.56 -15.65
C GLY A 188 -2.43 13.53 -16.92
N SER A 189 -1.12 13.63 -16.73
CA SER A 189 -0.14 13.42 -17.80
C SER A 189 0.67 12.16 -17.47
N PRO A 190 0.49 11.06 -18.22
CA PRO A 190 1.18 9.81 -17.94
C PRO A 190 2.70 9.99 -18.04
N SER A 191 3.41 9.63 -16.97
CA SER A 191 4.87 9.73 -16.96
C SER A 191 5.51 8.66 -17.84
N GLN A 192 6.57 9.01 -18.57
CA GLN A 192 7.34 8.02 -19.35
C GLN A 192 8.13 7.04 -18.46
N ASN A 193 8.30 7.37 -17.18
CA ASN A 193 9.11 6.62 -16.21
C ASN A 193 8.30 5.59 -15.41
N GLY A 194 7.03 5.37 -15.76
CA GLY A 194 6.19 4.34 -15.15
C GLY A 194 5.58 4.71 -13.79
N TYR A 195 5.66 5.98 -13.36
CA TYR A 195 4.87 6.46 -12.23
C TYR A 195 3.41 6.60 -12.67
N GLY A 196 2.57 5.74 -12.11
CA GLY A 196 1.16 5.60 -12.46
C GLY A 196 0.20 6.17 -11.43
N ALA A 197 0.67 6.50 -10.22
CA ALA A 197 -0.15 7.09 -9.17
C ALA A 197 0.49 8.39 -8.66
N LEU A 198 -0.37 9.31 -8.21
CA LEU A 198 0.03 10.62 -7.73
C LEU A 198 -0.78 11.01 -6.50
N LEU A 199 -0.10 11.51 -5.48
CA LEU A 199 -0.69 12.16 -4.33
C LEU A 199 -0.24 13.62 -4.29
N CYS A 200 -1.21 14.53 -4.24
CA CYS A 200 -0.95 15.96 -4.07
C CYS A 200 -1.57 16.44 -2.75
N ILE A 201 -0.79 17.15 -1.94
CA ILE A 201 -1.24 17.75 -0.68
C ILE A 201 -0.98 19.26 -0.75
N PRO A 202 -2.00 20.10 -0.51
CA PRO A 202 -1.82 21.54 -0.52
C PRO A 202 -1.02 21.98 0.72
N LEU A 203 -0.07 22.89 0.51
CA LEU A 203 0.72 23.56 1.54
C LEU A 203 0.12 24.95 1.78
N SER A 204 -1.12 24.98 2.28
CA SER A 204 -1.89 26.21 2.52
C SER A 204 -1.85 27.17 1.32
N GLU A 205 -1.31 28.38 1.48
CA GLU A 205 -1.16 29.38 0.41
C GLU A 205 0.16 29.26 -0.35
N TRP A 206 1.13 28.50 0.17
CA TRP A 206 2.49 28.45 -0.34
C TRP A 206 2.64 27.63 -1.60
N GLY A 207 1.90 26.52 -1.72
CA GLY A 207 2.04 25.63 -2.86
C GLY A 207 1.53 24.22 -2.62
N VAL A 208 2.23 23.21 -3.15
CA VAL A 208 1.80 21.81 -3.14
C VAL A 208 2.97 20.87 -2.93
N LEU A 209 2.76 19.84 -2.11
CA LEU A 209 3.61 18.66 -2.01
C LEU A 209 3.07 17.57 -2.94
N THR A 210 3.87 17.09 -3.88
CA THR A 210 3.56 15.93 -4.72
C THR A 210 4.35 14.71 -4.28
N VAL A 211 3.72 13.55 -4.37
CA VAL A 211 4.37 12.24 -4.20
C VAL A 211 3.93 11.33 -5.34
N ASP A 212 4.87 10.91 -6.17
CA ASP A 212 4.64 9.98 -7.27
C ASP A 212 4.97 8.54 -6.84
N ALA A 213 4.12 7.60 -7.25
CA ALA A 213 4.34 6.18 -7.05
C ALA A 213 4.10 5.37 -8.33
N HIS A 214 4.71 4.20 -8.40
CA HIS A 214 4.45 3.25 -9.49
C HIS A 214 3.07 2.58 -9.35
N HIS A 215 2.58 2.49 -8.12
CA HIS A 215 1.32 1.85 -7.78
C HIS A 215 0.45 2.75 -6.89
N ALA A 216 -0.84 2.45 -6.84
CA ALA A 216 -1.79 3.17 -6.00
C ALA A 216 -1.36 3.16 -4.52
N PHE A 217 -1.46 4.32 -3.87
CA PHE A 217 -1.14 4.45 -2.45
C PHE A 217 -2.16 3.71 -1.58
N GLN A 218 -1.70 3.07 -0.51
CA GLN A 218 -2.56 2.69 0.60
C GLN A 218 -3.03 3.95 1.34
N GLU A 219 -4.22 3.89 1.94
CA GLU A 219 -4.81 5.02 2.66
C GLU A 219 -3.98 5.45 3.86
N GLU A 220 -3.26 4.52 4.51
CA GLU A 220 -2.45 4.79 5.70
C GLU A 220 -1.27 5.73 5.40
N VAL A 221 -0.68 5.61 4.21
CA VAL A 221 0.44 6.45 3.75
C VAL A 221 0.03 7.90 3.59
N LEU A 222 -1.25 8.16 3.29
CA LEU A 222 -1.80 9.51 3.21
C LEU A 222 -1.57 10.30 4.50
N TYR A 223 -1.68 9.65 5.66
CA TYR A 223 -1.51 10.31 6.96
C TYR A 223 -0.06 10.70 7.21
N ILE A 224 0.90 9.87 6.77
CA ILE A 224 2.34 10.19 6.83
C ILE A 224 2.63 11.40 5.95
N CYS A 225 2.17 11.38 4.69
CA CYS A 225 2.35 12.52 3.77
C CYS A 225 1.73 13.79 4.33
N ARG A 226 0.53 13.72 4.92
CA ARG A 226 -0.13 14.87 5.53
C ARG A 226 0.63 15.42 6.73
N LEU A 227 1.16 14.54 7.59
CA LEU A 227 1.98 14.97 8.73
C LEU A 227 3.20 15.77 8.26
N TYR A 228 3.89 15.26 7.23
CA TYR A 228 5.10 15.90 6.70
C TYR A 228 4.77 17.20 5.97
N ALA A 229 3.69 17.22 5.20
CA ALA A 229 3.17 18.43 4.59
C ALA A 229 2.90 19.52 5.64
N ARG A 230 2.35 19.16 6.81
CA ARG A 230 2.13 20.12 7.90
C ARG A 230 3.41 20.65 8.53
N VAL A 231 4.45 19.82 8.65
CA VAL A 231 5.76 20.31 9.11
C VAL A 231 6.36 21.29 8.10
N ILE A 232 6.24 21.00 6.80
CA ILE A 232 6.71 21.88 5.72
C ILE A 232 5.90 23.20 5.73
N ASP A 233 4.58 23.12 5.83
CA ASP A 233 3.67 24.27 5.91
C ASP A 233 4.02 25.21 7.08
N LEU A 234 4.34 24.64 8.26
CA LEU A 234 4.81 25.40 9.42
C LEU A 234 6.20 26.02 9.19
N ALA A 235 7.11 25.32 8.52
CA ALA A 235 8.42 25.86 8.19
C ALA A 235 8.32 27.03 7.21
N PHE A 236 7.45 26.95 6.20
CA PHE A 236 7.15 28.06 5.30
C PHE A 236 6.53 29.25 6.03
N PHE A 237 5.63 29.00 6.98
CA PHE A 237 5.04 30.08 7.77
C PHE A 237 6.13 30.86 8.52
N GLU A 238 7.02 30.20 9.25
CA GLU A 238 8.11 30.90 9.97
C GLU A 238 9.12 31.55 9.00
N TYR A 239 9.40 30.91 7.86
CA TYR A 239 10.25 31.48 6.79
C TYR A 239 9.67 32.80 6.26
N SER A 240 8.36 32.83 5.95
CA SER A 240 7.67 34.02 5.43
C SER A 240 7.66 35.17 6.43
N GLN A 241 7.47 34.90 7.73
CA GLN A 241 7.48 35.94 8.76
C GLN A 241 8.83 36.65 8.83
N ILE A 242 9.94 35.92 8.69
CA ILE A 242 11.28 36.49 8.73
C ILE A 242 11.53 37.39 7.52
N ILE A 243 11.05 37.00 6.35
CA ILE A 243 11.15 37.81 5.14
C ILE A 243 10.36 39.12 5.33
N ASP A 244 9.10 39.02 5.76
CA ASP A 244 8.24 40.19 5.98
C ASP A 244 8.83 41.16 7.00
N ASP A 245 9.33 40.65 8.13
CA ASP A 245 9.99 41.46 9.17
C ASP A 245 11.29 42.12 8.65
N GLY A 246 12.05 41.40 7.82
CA GLY A 246 13.26 41.91 7.17
C GLY A 246 12.98 43.05 6.19
N TYR A 247 11.88 42.96 5.42
CA TYR A 247 11.43 44.04 4.53
C TYR A 247 11.00 45.29 5.31
N ILE A 248 10.31 45.13 6.42
CA ILE A 248 9.88 46.25 7.28
C ILE A 248 11.11 46.97 7.85
N ALA A 249 12.13 46.24 8.31
CA ALA A 249 13.34 46.83 8.89
C ALA A 249 14.20 47.63 7.89
N GLN A 250 14.07 47.39 6.58
CA GLN A 250 14.80 48.13 5.53
C GLN A 250 14.09 49.41 5.06
N GLN A 251 12.83 49.62 5.43
CA GLN A 251 12.04 50.80 5.05
C GLN A 251 12.10 51.94 6.07
N PHE A 252 12.77 51.76 7.20
CA PHE A 252 12.98 52.74 8.26
C PHE A 252 14.47 53.00 8.52
#